data_AF-A0A7S3EVW4-F1
#
_entry.id   AF-A0A7S3EVW4-F1
#
_cell.length_a   1.000
_cell.length_b   1.000
_cell.length_c   1.000
_cell.angle_alpha   90.00
_cell.angle_beta   90.00
_cell.angle_gamma   90.00
#
_symmetry.space_group_name_H-M   'P 1'
#
loop_
_entity.id
_entity.type
_entity.pdbx_description
1 polymer ?
#
loop_
_entity_poly.entity_id
_entity_poly.type
_entity_poly.pdbx_seq_one_letter_code
_entity_poly.pdbx_strand_id
1 'polypeptide(L)'
;GYSTFFLLAAQRATGAGGVVHSYDLENVLQRGNLTAALQLFGHFEFEAAHVLHVGDARRTLPGRLDAGGGKPAFGYLFFDAEHTGPFGGWIGRELLRRQAVLAPHGTPASIHDVFHNYLPSEEGFEAAVTVYKVRQRP
;
A
#
# COMPACT_ATOMS: atom_id res chain seq x y z
N GLY A 1 4.45 8.51 1.82
CA GLY A 1 5.15 9.28 2.87
C GLY A 1 4.78 8.81 4.27
N TYR A 2 3.73 9.39 4.88
CA TYR A 2 3.31 9.02 6.25
C TYR A 2 2.76 7.60 6.40
N SER A 3 2.04 7.09 5.39
CA SER A 3 1.52 5.73 5.41
C SER A 3 2.64 4.68 5.52
N THR A 4 3.78 4.94 4.87
CA THR A 4 5.00 4.12 5.00
C THR A 4 5.52 4.09 6.43
N PHE A 5 5.51 5.23 7.12
CA PHE A 5 5.92 5.33 8.52
C PHE A 5 5.02 4.49 9.43
N PHE A 6 3.70 4.57 9.22
CA PHE A 6 2.74 3.78 9.98
C PHE A 6 2.97 2.27 9.80
N LEU A 7 3.25 1.82 8.57
CA LEU A 7 3.54 0.42 8.30
C LEU A 7 4.82 -0.05 8.97
N LEU A 8 5.88 0.77 8.96
CA LEU A 8 7.13 0.46 9.66
C LEU A 8 6.93 0.40 11.18
N ALA A 9 6.16 1.32 11.74
CA ALA A 9 5.82 1.31 13.17
C ALA A 9 4.99 0.08 13.57
N ALA A 10 3.99 -0.28 12.76
CA ALA A 10 3.21 -1.49 12.97
C ALA A 10 4.09 -2.75 12.88
N GLN A 11 4.97 -2.80 11.89
CA GLN A 11 5.92 -3.90 11.72
C GLN A 11 6.84 -4.03 12.94
N ARG A 12 7.43 -2.92 13.42
CA ARG A 12 8.26 -2.89 14.63
C ARG A 12 7.49 -3.33 15.88
N ALA A 13 6.29 -2.79 16.09
CA ALA A 13 5.47 -3.07 17.26
C ALA A 13 5.02 -4.54 17.33
N THR A 14 4.79 -5.16 16.18
CA THR A 14 4.39 -6.57 16.09
C THR A 14 5.56 -7.55 16.06
N GLY A 15 6.79 -7.05 15.92
CA GLY A 15 7.97 -7.88 15.67
C GLY A 15 7.92 -8.60 14.32
N ALA A 16 7.04 -8.19 13.41
CA ALA A 16 6.98 -8.75 12.07
C ALA A 16 8.30 -8.45 11.34
N GLY A 17 8.99 -9.48 10.86
CA GLY A 17 10.17 -9.30 10.01
C GLY A 17 9.79 -8.81 8.61
N GLY A 18 10.80 -8.39 7.83
CA GLY A 18 10.63 -8.02 6.42
C GLY A 18 11.08 -6.59 6.10
N VAL A 19 10.89 -6.21 4.84
CA VAL A 19 11.24 -4.88 4.32
C VAL A 19 9.99 -4.26 3.71
N VAL A 20 9.71 -3.01 4.08
CA VAL A 20 8.67 -2.19 3.45
C VAL A 20 9.23 -1.62 2.14
N HIS A 21 8.57 -1.95 1.03
CA HIS A 21 8.88 -1.38 -0.27
C HIS A 21 7.85 -0.30 -0.60
N SER A 22 8.28 0.95 -0.75
CA SER A 22 7.40 2.02 -1.26
C SER A 22 7.77 2.38 -2.68
N TYR A 23 6.77 2.71 -3.49
CA TYR A 23 6.92 3.13 -4.88
C TYR A 23 6.27 4.49 -5.02
N ASP A 24 7.01 5.45 -5.54
CA ASP A 24 6.53 6.81 -5.69
C ASP A 24 7.22 7.49 -6.89
N LEU A 25 6.55 8.43 -7.56
CA LEU A 25 7.12 9.15 -8.70
C LEU A 25 8.28 10.04 -8.29
N GLU A 26 8.32 10.46 -7.02
CA GLU A 26 9.32 11.36 -6.48
C GLU A 26 10.05 10.78 -5.26
N ASN A 27 11.18 11.40 -4.90
CA ASN A 27 11.86 11.06 -3.66
C ASN A 27 11.16 11.69 -2.45
N VAL A 28 10.09 11.06 -1.99
CA VAL A 28 9.29 11.53 -0.85
C VAL A 28 10.08 11.63 0.46
N LEU A 29 11.25 10.99 0.58
CA LEU A 29 12.12 11.11 1.76
C LEU A 29 12.80 12.48 1.86
N GLN A 30 12.90 13.22 0.75
CA GLN A 30 13.48 14.56 0.74
C GLN A 30 12.48 15.64 1.17
N ARG A 31 11.21 15.29 1.42
CA ARG A 31 10.21 16.21 1.95
C ARG A 31 10.47 16.43 3.43
N GLY A 32 10.69 17.69 3.85
CA GLY A 32 11.13 18.02 5.21
C GLY A 32 10.24 17.48 6.34
N ASN A 33 8.95 17.28 6.06
CA ASN A 33 7.97 16.78 7.03
C ASN A 33 8.20 15.29 7.36
N LEU A 34 8.84 14.54 6.46
CA LEU A 34 9.16 13.13 6.67
C LEU A 34 10.48 12.98 7.44
N THR A 35 11.44 13.90 7.26
CA THR A 35 12.68 13.95 8.05
C THR A 35 12.42 14.02 9.56
N ALA A 36 11.42 14.80 9.98
CA ALA A 36 11.01 14.86 11.39
C ALA A 36 10.43 13.53 11.90
N ALA A 37 9.68 12.80 11.06
CA ALA A 37 9.17 11.48 11.41
C ALA A 37 10.34 10.47 11.53
N LEU A 38 11.30 10.49 10.60
CA LEU A 38 12.50 9.64 10.63
C LEU A 38 13.31 9.79 11.93
N GLN A 39 13.41 11.01 12.45
CA GLN A 39 14.06 11.28 13.74
C GLN A 39 13.36 10.59 14.92
N LEU A 40 12.02 10.47 14.88
CA LEU A 40 11.25 9.78 15.92
C LEU A 40 11.38 8.25 15.85
N PHE A 41 11.59 7.69 14.66
CA PHE A 41 11.70 6.23 14.47
C PHE A 41 13.10 5.69 14.76
N GLY A 42 14.12 6.51 14.56
CA GLY A 42 15.49 6.08 14.38
C GLY A 42 15.80 5.94 12.89
N HIS A 43 16.71 6.78 12.39
CA HIS A 43 17.05 6.84 10.96
C HIS A 43 17.61 5.51 10.44
N PHE A 44 18.48 4.88 11.23
CA PHE A 44 19.14 3.63 10.87
C PHE A 44 18.14 2.47 10.80
N GLU A 45 17.23 2.38 11.78
CA GLU A 45 16.18 1.36 11.80
C GLU A 45 15.19 1.54 10.64
N PHE A 46 14.90 2.79 10.27
CA PHE A 46 14.09 3.08 9.10
C PHE A 46 14.77 2.60 7.82
N GLU A 47 16.02 3.01 7.56
CA GLU A 47 16.76 2.61 6.35
C GLU A 47 16.96 1.10 6.24
N ALA A 48 17.13 0.41 7.37
CA ALA A 48 17.28 -1.05 7.38
C ALA A 48 15.98 -1.79 7.03
N ALA A 49 14.82 -1.20 7.34
CA ALA A 49 13.50 -1.82 7.14
C ALA A 49 12.73 -1.25 5.94
N HIS A 50 13.27 -0.27 5.22
CA HIS A 50 12.59 0.44 4.14
C HIS A 50 13.42 0.56 2.88
N VAL A 51 12.78 0.36 1.72
CA VAL A 51 13.37 0.68 0.41
C VAL A 51 12.38 1.52 -0.39
N LEU A 52 12.80 2.73 -0.77
CA LEU A 52 12.07 3.57 -1.71
C LEU A 52 12.51 3.30 -3.15
N HIS A 53 11.53 3.02 -4.00
CA HIS A 53 11.67 2.92 -5.45
C HIS A 53 11.13 4.21 -6.07
N VAL A 54 12.03 5.07 -6.58
CA VAL A 54 11.66 6.34 -7.21
C VAL A 54 11.41 6.13 -8.70
N GLY A 55 10.27 6.63 -9.18
CA GLY A 55 9.83 6.55 -10.57
C GLY A 55 8.54 5.76 -10.73
N ASP A 56 8.04 5.72 -11.97
CA ASP A 56 6.78 5.05 -12.31
C ASP A 56 6.79 3.56 -11.91
N ALA A 57 5.87 3.18 -11.02
CA ALA A 57 5.72 1.81 -10.53
C ALA A 57 5.54 0.79 -11.68
N ARG A 58 4.98 1.22 -12.81
CA ARG A 58 4.84 0.36 -14.01
C ARG A 58 6.17 -0.10 -14.58
N ARG A 59 7.26 0.61 -14.27
CA ARG A 59 8.61 0.32 -14.74
C ARG A 59 9.47 -0.31 -13.65
N THR A 60 9.28 0.09 -12.40
CA THR A 60 10.14 -0.33 -11.28
C THR A 60 9.67 -1.61 -10.59
N LEU A 61 8.35 -1.88 -10.58
CA LEU A 61 7.76 -3.04 -9.91
C LEU A 61 7.96 -4.39 -10.67
N PRO A 62 7.89 -4.47 -12.02
CA PRO A 62 7.92 -5.76 -12.73
C PRO A 62 9.12 -6.63 -12.39
N GLY A 63 10.33 -6.06 -12.34
CA GLY A 63 11.55 -6.82 -12.00
C GLY A 63 11.48 -7.49 -10.62
N ARG A 64 10.74 -6.91 -9.66
CA ARG A 64 10.52 -7.50 -8.35
C ARG A 64 9.44 -8.59 -8.36
N LEU A 65 8.38 -8.39 -9.14
CA LEU A 65 7.35 -9.41 -9.32
C LEU A 65 7.95 -10.71 -9.91
N ASP A 66 8.85 -10.56 -10.87
CA ASP A 66 9.47 -11.69 -11.56
C ASP A 66 10.56 -12.37 -10.70
N ALA A 67 11.25 -11.61 -9.84
CA ALA A 67 12.24 -12.13 -8.89
C ALA A 67 11.65 -13.04 -7.80
N GLY A 68 10.31 -13.04 -7.61
CA GLY A 68 9.63 -13.85 -6.60
C GLY A 68 9.70 -15.37 -6.82
N GLY A 69 10.18 -15.85 -7.98
CA GLY A 69 10.41 -17.28 -8.22
C GLY A 69 9.16 -18.15 -8.02
N GLY A 70 7.97 -17.63 -8.34
CA GLY A 70 6.69 -18.32 -8.12
C GLY A 70 6.11 -18.18 -6.70
N LYS A 71 6.61 -17.25 -5.89
CA LYS A 71 6.02 -16.85 -4.60
C LYS A 71 5.41 -15.45 -4.68
N PRO A 72 4.47 -15.12 -3.79
CA PRO A 72 3.95 -13.76 -3.68
C PRO A 72 5.09 -12.77 -3.47
N ALA A 73 5.12 -11.70 -4.27
CA ALA A 73 6.15 -10.68 -4.17
C ALA A 73 6.04 -9.86 -2.86
N PHE A 74 4.84 -9.85 -2.26
CA PHE A 74 4.51 -9.10 -1.06
C PHE A 74 3.65 -9.93 -0.10
N GLY A 75 3.91 -9.80 1.20
CA GLY A 75 3.05 -10.36 2.25
C GLY A 75 1.87 -9.46 2.63
N TYR A 76 1.93 -8.19 2.22
CA TYR A 76 0.91 -7.17 2.46
C TYR A 76 1.00 -6.09 1.38
N LEU A 77 -0.14 -5.54 0.97
CA LEU A 77 -0.21 -4.46 -0.02
C LEU A 77 -0.90 -3.24 0.56
N PHE A 78 -0.33 -2.06 0.30
CA PHE A 78 -0.93 -0.78 0.65
C PHE A 78 -0.93 0.12 -0.59
N PHE A 79 -2.12 0.56 -1.00
CA PHE A 79 -2.32 1.41 -2.16
C PHE A 79 -2.83 2.76 -1.72
N ASP A 80 -2.04 3.80 -1.97
CA ASP A 80 -2.35 5.19 -1.64
C ASP A 80 -1.85 6.04 -2.80
N ALA A 81 -2.50 5.78 -3.93
CA ALA A 81 -2.21 6.39 -5.22
C ALA A 81 -3.53 6.52 -5.96
N GLU A 82 -3.59 7.44 -6.91
CA GLU A 82 -4.72 7.58 -7.82
C GLU A 82 -4.87 6.28 -8.64
N HIS A 83 -5.82 5.43 -8.24
CA HIS A 83 -6.12 4.17 -8.90
C HIS A 83 -7.27 4.33 -9.90
N THR A 84 -7.45 5.54 -10.43
CA THR A 84 -8.35 5.79 -11.56
C THR A 84 -7.61 5.50 -12.87
N GLY A 85 -8.39 5.34 -13.95
CA GLY A 85 -7.86 5.32 -15.31
C GLY A 85 -6.78 4.25 -15.58
N PRO A 86 -5.76 4.56 -16.41
CA PRO A 86 -4.78 3.58 -16.86
C PRO A 86 -3.93 2.96 -15.74
N PHE A 87 -3.64 3.69 -14.67
CA PHE A 87 -2.78 3.19 -13.59
C PHE A 87 -3.52 2.19 -12.70
N GLY A 88 -4.77 2.49 -12.30
CA GLY A 88 -5.62 1.53 -11.58
C GLY A 88 -5.85 0.24 -12.37
N GLY A 89 -6.12 0.36 -13.67
CA GLY A 89 -6.24 -0.79 -14.56
C GLY A 89 -4.96 -1.64 -14.62
N TRP A 90 -3.78 -1.00 -14.59
CA TRP A 90 -2.51 -1.71 -14.53
C TRP A 90 -2.30 -2.42 -13.18
N ILE A 91 -2.60 -1.77 -12.04
CA ILE A 91 -2.51 -2.40 -10.71
C ILE A 91 -3.33 -3.68 -10.66
N GLY A 92 -4.58 -3.63 -11.14
CA GLY A 92 -5.46 -4.79 -11.17
C GLY A 92 -4.90 -5.93 -12.03
N ARG A 93 -4.46 -5.63 -13.25
CA ARG A 93 -4.02 -6.65 -14.21
C ARG A 93 -2.65 -7.24 -13.90
N GLU A 94 -1.68 -6.42 -13.52
CA GLU A 94 -0.28 -6.86 -13.40
C GLU A 94 0.12 -7.20 -11.97
N LEU A 95 -0.39 -6.49 -10.97
CA LEU A 95 0.00 -6.72 -9.58
C LEU A 95 -1.00 -7.60 -8.84
N LEU A 96 -2.26 -7.19 -8.74
CA LEU A 96 -3.26 -7.92 -7.94
C LEU A 96 -3.55 -9.30 -8.49
N ARG A 97 -3.70 -9.43 -9.82
CA ARG A 97 -3.92 -10.74 -10.46
C ARG A 97 -2.76 -11.70 -10.21
N ARG A 98 -1.50 -11.25 -10.37
CA ARG A 98 -0.33 -12.08 -10.11
C ARG A 98 -0.25 -12.48 -8.64
N GLN A 99 -0.49 -11.53 -7.72
CA GLN A 99 -0.52 -11.83 -6.29
C GLN A 99 -1.61 -12.83 -5.92
N ALA A 100 -2.82 -12.70 -6.47
CA ALA A 100 -3.90 -13.64 -6.21
C ALA A 100 -3.58 -15.06 -6.70
N VAL A 101 -2.86 -15.21 -7.83
CA VAL A 101 -2.42 -16.51 -8.33
C VAL A 101 -1.37 -17.14 -7.41
N LEU A 102 -0.43 -16.35 -6.89
CA LEU A 102 0.69 -16.85 -6.11
C LEU A 102 0.37 -16.99 -4.60
N ALA A 103 -0.65 -16.27 -4.10
CA ALA A 103 -1.09 -16.29 -2.70
C ALA A 103 -2.50 -16.90 -2.59
N PRO A 104 -2.65 -18.24 -2.56
CA PRO A 104 -3.96 -18.90 -2.55
C PRO A 104 -4.81 -18.61 -1.30
N HIS A 105 -4.17 -18.21 -0.19
CA HIS A 105 -4.86 -17.74 1.03
C HIS A 105 -5.09 -16.22 1.05
N GLY A 106 -4.82 -15.55 -0.07
CA GLY A 106 -4.90 -14.11 -0.22
C GLY A 106 -3.64 -13.39 0.29
N THR A 107 -3.34 -12.25 -0.32
CA THR A 107 -2.45 -11.24 0.25
C THR A 107 -3.35 -10.13 0.81
N PRO A 108 -3.30 -9.84 2.13
CA PRO A 108 -4.08 -8.74 2.68
C PRO A 108 -3.68 -7.42 2.01
N ALA A 109 -4.68 -6.60 1.67
CA ALA A 109 -4.48 -5.33 0.99
C ALA A 109 -5.33 -4.23 1.65
N SER A 110 -4.74 -3.04 1.82
CA SER A 110 -5.45 -1.81 2.16
C SER A 110 -5.38 -0.86 0.96
N ILE A 111 -6.54 -0.40 0.50
CA ILE A 111 -6.66 0.51 -0.63
C ILE A 111 -7.26 1.80 -0.07
N HIS A 112 -6.45 2.85 -0.07
CA HIS A 112 -6.90 4.20 0.23
C HIS A 112 -7.64 4.77 -0.95
N ASP A 113 -8.48 5.77 -0.67
CA ASP A 113 -9.02 6.64 -1.70
C ASP A 113 -9.91 5.95 -2.74
N VAL A 114 -10.53 4.82 -2.39
CA VAL A 114 -11.38 4.00 -3.27
C VAL A 114 -12.48 4.81 -3.99
N PHE A 115 -12.85 5.97 -3.44
CA PHE A 115 -13.82 6.91 -3.98
C PHE A 115 -13.20 8.21 -4.53
N HIS A 116 -11.96 8.17 -5.04
CA HIS A 116 -11.32 9.36 -5.59
C HIS A 116 -12.19 10.00 -6.70
N ASN A 117 -12.54 11.28 -6.53
CA ASN A 117 -13.38 12.08 -7.44
C ASN A 117 -14.83 11.62 -7.65
N TYR A 118 -15.33 10.67 -6.85
CA TYR A 118 -16.74 10.36 -6.76
C TYR A 118 -17.19 10.63 -5.32
N LEU A 119 -18.04 11.64 -5.11
CA LEU A 119 -18.93 11.57 -3.95
C LEU A 119 -19.63 10.20 -4.06
N PRO A 120 -19.66 9.38 -2.99
CA PRO A 120 -20.46 8.16 -3.04
C PRO A 120 -21.84 8.59 -3.53
N SER A 121 -22.36 7.93 -4.57
CA SER A 121 -23.73 8.17 -5.00
C SER A 121 -24.66 8.09 -3.79
N GLU A 122 -25.83 8.70 -3.84
CA GLU A 122 -26.81 8.63 -2.74
C GLU A 122 -27.05 7.15 -2.34
N GLU A 123 -27.03 6.23 -3.31
CA GLU A 123 -27.02 4.77 -3.09
C GLU A 123 -25.75 4.23 -2.40
N GLY A 124 -24.56 4.71 -2.76
CA GLY A 124 -23.29 4.33 -2.12
C GLY A 124 -23.17 4.84 -0.68
N PHE A 125 -23.75 6.01 -0.38
CA PHE A 125 -23.84 6.54 0.97
C PHE A 125 -24.83 5.73 1.83
N GLU A 126 -26.02 5.42 1.31
CA GLU A 126 -27.01 4.57 1.99
C GLU A 126 -26.49 3.15 2.24
N ALA A 127 -25.72 2.58 1.30
CA ALA A 127 -25.08 1.28 1.49
C ALA A 127 -24.03 1.30 2.63
N ALA A 128 -23.19 2.35 2.69
CA ALA A 128 -22.20 2.52 3.76
C ALA A 128 -22.86 2.73 5.14
N VAL A 129 -23.94 3.53 5.20
CA VAL A 129 -24.73 3.76 6.42
C VAL A 129 -25.46 2.48 6.87
N THR A 130 -25.95 1.68 5.92
CA THR A 130 -26.60 0.39 6.21
C THR A 130 -25.62 -0.61 6.81
N VAL A 131 -24.40 -0.71 6.27
CA VAL A 131 -23.35 -1.58 6.84
C VAL A 131 -22.95 -1.14 8.25
N TYR A 132 -22.92 0.18 8.52
CA TYR A 132 -22.63 0.72 9.85
C TYR A 132 -23.75 0.41 10.86
N LYS A 133 -25.03 0.48 10.43
CA LYS A 133 -26.19 0.13 11.27
C LYS A 133 -26.32 -1.39 11.52
N VAL A 134 -25.91 -2.23 10.58
CA VAL A 134 -25.90 -3.70 10.76
C VAL A 134 -24.84 -4.14 11.78
N ARG A 135 -23.69 -3.45 11.85
CA ARG A 135 -22.63 -3.75 12.85
C ARG A 135 -22.89 -3.17 14.25
N GLN A 136 -23.88 -2.29 14.41
CA GLN A 136 -24.24 -1.68 15.70
C GLN A 136 -25.55 -2.22 16.30
N ARG A 137 -26.22 -3.20 15.67
CA ARG A 137 -27.27 -3.96 16.35
C ARG A 137 -26.61 -5.06 17.20
N PRO A 138 -26.95 -5.15 18.49
CA PRO A 138 -26.36 -6.12 19.43
C PRO A 138 -26.63 -7.57 19.02
#